data_AF-A0A0F5FWF3-F1
#
_entry.id   AF-A0A0F5FWF3-F1
#
_cell.length_a   1.000
_cell.length_b   1.000
_cell.length_c   1.000
_cell.angle_alpha   90.00
_cell.angle_beta   90.00
_cell.angle_gamma   90.00
#
_symmetry.space_group_name_H-M   'P 1'
#
loop_
_entity.id
_entity.type
_entity.pdbx_description
1 polymer ?
#
loop_
_entity_poly.entity_id
_entity_poly.type
_entity_poly.pdbx_seq_one_letter_code
_entity_poly.pdbx_strand_id
1 'polypeptide(L)'
;MSDTPAGPAAPLDDVMLAMDVVDTLRHRQDLAVRELDGAAREKQLIERLREIYHSQGIEVPDHILKEGVSALEESRFVYTPPPPSFKRTLARLYVSRGKWGKPALAALAALLVVIGGYFLVYRPYQSAQAEGARLELAERLPAQMDALYQTIFEETKVQQAVVEAQSLRERGKALASEGNREGALDAIERLTALRDKLRQEYTLRIVNRPDVQSGFWTFPEVNTDATNYYIVVEAINADGDKLSLPIENEENGQTEVVDIWGLRVPEVVYQAVAADKRDDGILEMSEIGRKTYGFLEPEYVVPVLGGAVTRW
;
A
#
# COMPACT_ATOMS: atom_id res chain seq x y z
N MET A 1 99.25 -18.87 -4.99
CA MET A 1 98.05 -18.46 -4.24
C MET A 1 98.43 -18.57 -2.78
N SER A 2 98.47 -17.53 -1.95
CA SER A 2 97.95 -16.17 -2.02
C SER A 2 98.56 -15.44 -0.82
N ASP A 3 98.78 -14.14 -0.99
CA ASP A 3 99.35 -13.21 -0.02
C ASP A 3 98.78 -13.33 1.40
N THR A 4 99.62 -13.12 2.40
CA THR A 4 99.21 -12.46 3.65
C THR A 4 100.33 -11.52 4.07
N PRO A 5 100.15 -10.20 3.95
CA PRO A 5 101.17 -9.23 4.33
C PRO A 5 101.23 -9.11 5.85
N ALA A 6 102.44 -8.85 6.36
CA ALA A 6 102.66 -8.42 7.72
C ALA A 6 101.81 -7.16 8.01
N GLY A 7 100.99 -7.23 9.06
CA GLY A 7 100.18 -6.10 9.49
C GLY A 7 101.08 -4.91 9.86
N PRO A 8 100.81 -3.70 9.35
CA PRO A 8 101.60 -2.52 9.70
C PRO A 8 101.31 -2.15 11.16
N ALA A 9 102.36 -1.92 11.95
CA ALA A 9 102.24 -1.26 13.24
C ALA A 9 101.48 0.05 13.02
N ALA A 10 100.35 0.24 13.71
CA ALA A 10 99.51 1.41 13.55
C ALA A 10 100.37 2.69 13.70
N PRO A 11 100.29 3.64 12.75
CA PRO A 11 101.03 4.88 12.86
C PRO A 11 100.58 5.62 14.13
N LEU A 12 101.54 6.22 14.84
CA LEU A 12 101.34 6.90 16.12
C LEU A 12 100.14 7.89 16.13
N ASP A 13 99.82 8.45 14.95
CA ASP A 13 98.71 9.37 14.72
C ASP A 13 97.32 8.73 14.93
N ASP A 14 97.12 7.46 14.51
CA ASP A 14 95.84 6.76 14.70
C ASP A 14 95.60 6.44 16.18
N VAL A 15 96.66 6.15 16.93
CA VAL A 15 96.61 5.91 18.38
C VAL A 15 96.33 7.22 19.12
N MET A 16 96.95 8.33 18.71
CA MET A 16 96.69 9.65 19.29
C MET A 16 95.25 10.13 19.05
N LEU A 17 94.73 9.94 17.83
CA LEU A 17 93.34 10.29 17.49
C LEU A 17 92.34 9.42 18.25
N ALA A 18 92.60 8.12 18.35
CA ALA A 18 91.77 7.21 19.15
C ALA A 18 91.77 7.59 20.63
N MET A 19 92.90 8.05 21.18
CA MET A 19 93.01 8.48 22.56
C MET A 19 92.26 9.80 22.83
N ASP A 20 92.33 10.78 21.93
CA ASP A 20 91.56 12.04 22.05
C ASP A 20 90.04 11.80 21.94
N VAL A 21 89.62 10.87 21.09
CA VAL A 21 88.20 10.44 21.02
C VAL A 21 87.78 9.72 22.29
N VAL A 22 88.63 8.87 22.86
CA VAL A 22 88.35 8.20 24.14
C VAL A 22 88.32 9.19 25.29
N ASP A 23 89.21 10.18 25.33
CA ASP A 23 89.24 11.21 26.37
C ASP A 23 88.03 12.15 26.26
N THR A 24 87.62 12.52 25.05
CA THR A 24 86.40 13.30 24.85
C THR A 24 85.14 12.50 25.19
N LEU A 25 85.09 11.21 24.87
CA LEU A 25 83.99 10.33 25.29
C LEU A 25 83.96 10.16 26.80
N ARG A 26 85.11 9.90 27.43
CA ARG A 26 85.25 9.79 28.88
C ARG A 26 84.83 11.10 29.55
N HIS A 27 85.26 12.25 29.04
CA HIS A 27 84.88 13.55 29.58
C HIS A 27 83.39 13.83 29.42
N ARG A 28 82.79 13.52 28.25
CA ARG A 28 81.34 13.65 28.03
C ARG A 28 80.54 12.69 28.88
N GLN A 29 81.04 11.48 29.12
CA GLN A 29 80.42 10.47 29.95
C GLN A 29 80.52 10.85 31.42
N ASP A 30 81.64 11.40 31.88
CA ASP A 30 81.81 11.96 33.23
C ASP A 30 80.91 13.20 33.43
N LEU A 31 80.80 14.07 32.42
CA LEU A 31 79.86 15.21 32.42
C LEU A 31 78.40 14.74 32.44
N ALA A 32 78.05 13.76 31.61
CA ALA A 32 76.70 13.19 31.56
C ALA A 32 76.38 12.49 32.88
N VAL A 33 77.30 11.72 33.46
CA VAL A 33 77.14 11.11 34.79
C VAL A 33 76.95 12.20 35.84
N ARG A 34 77.74 13.28 35.81
CA ARG A 34 77.59 14.41 36.74
C ARG A 34 76.25 15.15 36.59
N GLU A 35 75.76 15.30 35.36
CA GLU A 35 74.48 15.95 35.03
C GLU A 35 73.27 15.00 35.09
N LEU A 36 73.48 13.69 35.23
CA LEU A 36 72.44 12.65 35.35
C LEU A 36 72.45 11.98 36.73
N ASP A 37 73.40 12.28 37.61
CA ASP A 37 73.46 11.75 38.97
C ASP A 37 72.34 12.37 39.83
N GLY A 38 71.14 11.80 39.67
CA GLY A 38 69.95 12.17 40.41
C GLY A 38 70.17 12.14 41.92
N ALA A 39 70.96 11.19 42.41
CA ALA A 39 71.23 11.02 43.84
C ALA A 39 72.10 12.16 44.41
N ALA A 40 73.06 12.68 43.64
CA ALA A 40 73.86 13.84 44.06
C ALA A 40 73.03 15.13 44.10
N ARG A 41 72.16 15.35 43.10
CA ARG A 41 71.26 16.52 43.07
C ARG A 41 70.17 16.46 44.15
N GLU A 42 69.60 15.29 44.40
CA GLU A 42 68.64 15.06 45.49
C GLU A 42 69.24 15.48 46.83
N LYS A 43 70.47 15.02 47.13
CA LYS A 43 71.19 15.37 48.36
C LYS A 43 71.50 16.86 48.47
N GLN A 44 71.97 17.49 47.39
CA GLN A 44 72.22 18.93 47.37
C GLN A 44 70.94 19.75 47.57
N LEU A 45 69.83 19.30 47.00
CA LEU A 45 68.52 19.94 47.16
C LEU A 45 68.01 19.82 48.60
N ILE A 46 68.14 18.64 49.21
CA ILE A 46 67.79 18.40 50.63
C ILE A 46 68.63 19.31 51.54
N GLU A 47 69.94 19.39 51.32
CA GLU A 47 70.84 20.23 52.14
C GLU A 47 70.46 21.71 52.04
N ARG A 48 70.23 22.18 50.82
CA ARG A 48 69.83 23.57 50.58
C ARG A 48 68.48 23.89 51.21
N LEU A 49 67.51 22.96 51.15
CA LEU A 49 66.22 23.11 51.81
C LEU A 49 66.40 23.15 53.34
N ARG A 50 67.24 22.28 53.90
CA ARG A 50 67.56 22.24 55.33
C ARG A 50 68.11 23.59 55.82
N GLU A 51 69.09 24.14 55.12
CA GLU A 51 69.70 25.44 55.46
C GLU A 51 68.68 26.58 55.43
N ILE A 52 67.79 26.59 54.43
CA ILE A 52 66.73 27.59 54.30
C ILE A 52 65.74 27.50 55.47
N TYR A 53 65.25 26.31 55.84
CA TYR A 53 64.31 26.15 56.96
C TYR A 53 64.96 26.47 58.31
N HIS A 54 66.23 26.06 58.48
CA HIS A 54 66.99 26.35 59.69
C HIS A 54 67.22 27.86 59.87
N SER A 55 67.51 28.60 58.80
CA SER A 55 67.64 30.07 58.86
C SER A 55 66.33 30.79 59.22
N GLN A 56 65.19 30.14 59.03
CA GLN A 56 63.87 30.63 59.41
C GLN A 56 63.44 30.18 60.82
N GLY A 57 64.33 29.50 61.55
CA GLY A 57 64.06 29.01 62.92
C GLY A 57 63.11 27.81 62.98
N ILE A 58 62.94 27.09 61.87
CA ILE A 58 62.06 25.91 61.76
C ILE A 58 62.93 24.67 61.57
N GLU A 59 62.93 23.77 62.55
CA GLU A 59 63.59 22.47 62.41
C GLU A 59 62.67 21.49 61.68
N VAL A 60 63.09 21.06 60.48
CA VAL A 60 62.37 20.08 59.67
C VAL A 60 63.13 18.75 59.72
N PRO A 61 62.50 17.65 60.16
CA PRO A 61 63.13 16.33 60.14
C PRO A 61 63.52 15.87 58.74
N ASP A 62 64.68 15.22 58.60
CA ASP A 62 65.25 14.79 57.31
C ASP A 62 64.31 13.89 56.48
N HIS A 63 63.47 13.08 57.12
CA HIS A 63 62.52 12.21 56.41
C HIS A 63 61.45 13.02 55.66
N ILE A 64 61.02 14.16 56.21
CA ILE A 64 60.03 15.05 55.58
C ILE A 64 60.63 15.76 54.36
N LEU A 65 61.90 16.18 54.45
CA LEU A 65 62.62 16.79 53.32
C LEU A 65 62.78 15.78 52.17
N LYS A 66 63.11 14.53 52.49
CA LYS A 66 63.24 13.47 51.49
C LYS A 66 61.90 13.09 50.85
N GLU A 67 60.83 12.98 51.64
CA GLU A 67 59.48 12.70 51.14
C GLU A 67 58.97 13.81 50.22
N GLY A 68 59.21 15.07 50.59
CA GLY A 68 58.85 16.23 49.76
C GLY A 68 59.58 16.28 48.42
N VAL A 69 60.88 15.95 48.40
CA VAL A 69 61.65 15.87 47.15
C VAL A 69 61.19 14.70 46.29
N SER A 70 60.92 13.53 46.89
CA SER A 70 60.38 12.36 46.17
C SER A 70 59.01 12.66 45.54
N ALA A 71 58.11 13.33 46.26
CA ALA A 71 56.81 13.75 45.73
C ALA A 71 56.94 14.76 44.58
N LEU A 72 57.93 15.67 44.67
CA LEU A 72 58.25 16.58 43.57
C LEU A 72 58.77 15.81 42.35
N GLU A 73 59.61 14.80 42.55
CA GLU A 73 60.11 13.96 41.45
C GLU A 73 59.00 13.15 40.77
N GLU A 74 58.09 12.55 41.56
CA GLU A 74 56.96 11.77 41.06
C GLU A 74 55.97 12.65 40.27
N SER A 75 55.69 13.86 40.75
CA SER A 75 54.77 14.80 40.09
C SER A 75 55.30 15.34 38.75
N ARG A 76 56.63 15.38 38.54
CA ARG A 76 57.21 15.75 37.22
C ARG A 76 56.81 14.81 36.09
N PHE A 77 56.43 13.58 36.41
CA PHE A 77 56.04 12.58 35.42
C PHE A 77 54.52 12.42 35.27
N VAL A 78 53.73 13.24 35.98
CA VAL A 78 52.26 13.20 35.90
C VAL A 78 51.77 14.18 34.84
N TYR A 79 51.11 13.66 33.81
CA TYR A 79 50.44 14.48 32.81
C TYR A 79 49.14 15.05 33.37
N THR A 80 49.05 16.38 33.48
CA THR A 80 47.80 17.08 33.82
C THR A 80 47.05 17.47 32.54
N PRO A 81 45.93 16.80 32.19
CA PRO A 81 45.20 17.13 30.98
C PRO A 81 44.60 18.55 31.07
N PRO A 82 44.57 19.31 29.95
CA PRO A 82 43.93 20.62 29.91
C PRO A 82 42.42 20.51 30.22
N PRO A 83 41.79 21.53 30.80
CA PRO A 83 40.38 21.50 31.18
C PRO A 83 39.45 21.25 29.98
N PRO A 84 38.22 20.71 30.19
CA PRO A 84 37.26 20.54 29.12
C PRO A 84 36.88 21.92 28.55
N SER A 85 37.10 22.10 27.24
CA SER A 85 36.75 23.32 26.50
C SER A 85 36.02 22.94 25.23
N PHE A 86 35.18 23.83 24.71
CA PHE A 86 34.44 23.58 23.48
C PHE A 86 35.36 23.19 22.30
N LYS A 87 36.50 23.89 22.17
CA LYS A 87 37.53 23.57 21.18
C LYS A 87 38.10 22.16 21.37
N ARG A 88 38.40 21.76 22.61
CA ARG A 88 38.91 20.40 22.93
C ARG A 88 37.88 19.32 22.61
N THR A 89 36.60 19.56 22.89
CA THR A 89 35.51 18.61 22.62
C THR A 89 35.31 18.41 21.12
N LEU A 90 35.27 19.50 20.33
CA LEU A 90 35.24 19.42 18.87
C LEU A 90 36.48 18.74 18.30
N ALA A 91 37.67 19.04 18.82
CA ALA A 91 38.91 18.38 18.40
C ALA A 91 38.87 16.87 18.70
N ARG A 92 38.40 16.45 19.89
CA ARG A 92 38.19 15.04 20.23
C ARG A 92 37.18 14.37 19.32
N LEU A 93 36.07 15.04 19.03
CA LEU A 93 35.05 14.56 18.10
C LEU A 93 35.63 14.36 16.70
N TYR A 94 36.41 15.33 16.20
CA TYR A 94 37.06 15.24 14.90
C TYR A 94 38.16 14.16 14.84
N VAL A 95 38.95 13.99 15.90
CA VAL A 95 39.99 12.94 15.96
C VAL A 95 39.35 11.55 16.05
N SER A 96 38.24 11.40 16.78
CA SER A 96 37.51 10.14 16.88
C SER A 96 36.63 9.83 15.65
N ARG A 97 36.63 10.69 14.60
CA ARG A 97 35.79 10.55 13.40
C ARG A 97 35.89 9.20 12.70
N GLY A 98 37.04 8.51 12.79
CA GLY A 98 37.19 7.18 12.24
C GLY A 98 36.27 6.13 12.89
N LYS A 99 35.90 6.34 14.17
CA LYS A 99 35.05 5.42 14.95
C LYS A 99 33.55 5.72 14.78
N TRP A 100 33.15 6.99 14.69
CA TRP A 100 31.72 7.38 14.63
C TRP A 100 31.28 7.89 13.26
N GLY A 101 32.19 8.30 12.37
CA GLY A 101 31.86 8.89 11.09
C GLY A 101 31.16 7.93 10.14
N LYS A 102 31.61 6.66 10.06
CA LYS A 102 30.96 5.62 9.25
C LYS A 102 29.51 5.34 9.66
N PRO A 103 29.21 5.05 10.94
CA PRO A 103 27.81 4.86 11.36
C PRO A 103 26.99 6.14 11.25
N ALA A 104 27.57 7.32 11.48
CA ALA A 104 26.87 8.59 11.28
C ALA A 104 26.50 8.84 9.82
N LEU A 105 27.40 8.56 8.87
CA LEU A 105 27.11 8.65 7.43
C LEU A 105 26.05 7.64 7.00
N ALA A 106 26.11 6.40 7.51
CA ALA A 106 25.09 5.40 7.24
C ALA A 106 23.71 5.82 7.79
N ALA A 107 23.67 6.37 9.00
CA ALA A 107 22.45 6.92 9.59
C ALA A 107 21.90 8.10 8.77
N LEU A 108 22.77 9.01 8.33
CA LEU A 108 22.39 10.12 7.46
C LEU A 108 21.83 9.63 6.12
N ALA A 109 22.48 8.64 5.50
CA ALA A 109 22.03 8.04 4.25
C ALA A 109 20.67 7.35 4.41
N ALA A 110 20.48 6.58 5.50
CA ALA A 110 19.20 5.96 5.82
C ALA A 110 18.10 7.02 6.03
N LEU A 111 18.40 8.10 6.75
CA LEU A 111 17.48 9.23 6.94
C LEU A 111 17.09 9.86 5.60
N LEU A 112 18.05 10.10 4.71
CA LEU A 112 17.79 10.65 3.38
C LEU A 112 16.95 9.70 2.52
N VAL A 113 17.13 8.39 2.63
CA VAL A 113 16.30 7.39 1.93
C VAL A 113 14.86 7.42 2.46
N VAL A 114 14.67 7.50 3.78
CA VAL A 114 13.32 7.59 4.38
C VAL A 114 12.62 8.87 3.97
N ILE A 115 13.30 10.01 4.07
CA ILE A 115 12.77 11.32 3.66
C ILE A 115 12.47 11.31 2.16
N GLY A 116 13.40 10.83 1.34
CA GLY A 116 13.24 10.70 -0.10
C GLY A 116 12.07 9.80 -0.47
N GLY A 117 11.94 8.62 0.13
CA GLY A 117 10.81 7.71 -0.08
C GLY A 117 9.47 8.34 0.31
N TYR A 118 9.43 9.09 1.42
CA TYR A 118 8.22 9.78 1.83
C TYR A 118 7.80 10.88 0.84
N PHE A 119 8.73 11.77 0.46
CA PHE A 119 8.41 12.92 -0.39
C PHE A 119 8.30 12.60 -1.89
N LEU A 120 9.09 11.65 -2.39
CA LEU A 120 9.14 11.30 -3.82
C LEU A 120 8.24 10.13 -4.19
N VAL A 121 7.85 9.28 -3.24
CA VAL A 121 7.01 8.09 -3.51
C VAL A 121 5.69 8.17 -2.77
N TYR A 122 5.70 8.20 -1.44
CA TYR A 122 4.48 8.07 -0.64
C TYR A 122 3.51 9.25 -0.82
N ARG A 123 4.01 10.49 -0.69
CA ARG A 123 3.21 11.71 -0.83
C ARG A 123 2.56 11.83 -2.23
N PRO A 124 3.30 11.71 -3.36
CA PRO A 124 2.68 11.79 -4.68
C PRO A 124 1.74 10.61 -4.96
N TYR A 125 2.03 9.41 -4.45
CA TYR A 125 1.13 8.27 -4.58
C TYR A 125 -0.22 8.52 -3.89
N GLN A 126 -0.20 9.06 -2.66
CA GLN A 126 -1.41 9.39 -1.92
C GLN A 126 -2.22 10.50 -2.60
N SER A 127 -1.57 11.55 -3.12
CA SER A 127 -2.26 12.61 -3.86
C SER A 127 -2.85 12.10 -5.17
N ALA A 128 -2.11 11.27 -5.91
CA ALA A 128 -2.58 10.68 -7.16
C ALA A 128 -3.81 9.77 -6.94
N GLN A 129 -3.87 9.03 -5.84
CA GLN A 129 -5.05 8.24 -5.49
C GLN A 129 -6.26 9.12 -5.16
N ALA A 130 -6.06 10.20 -4.38
CA ALA A 130 -7.13 11.13 -4.04
C ALA A 130 -7.64 11.89 -5.27
N GLU A 131 -6.74 12.30 -6.17
CA GLU A 131 -7.09 12.92 -7.45
C GLU A 131 -7.79 11.92 -8.38
N GLY A 132 -7.31 10.68 -8.45
CA GLY A 132 -7.95 9.61 -9.23
C GLY A 132 -9.38 9.35 -8.79
N ALA A 133 -9.63 9.25 -7.49
CA ALA A 133 -10.98 9.09 -6.94
C ALA A 133 -11.88 10.31 -7.23
N ARG A 134 -11.33 11.52 -7.17
CA ARG A 134 -12.07 12.75 -7.52
C ARG A 134 -12.43 12.79 -9.00
N LEU A 135 -11.48 12.49 -9.89
CA LEU A 135 -11.71 12.44 -11.34
C LEU A 135 -12.70 11.34 -11.71
N GLU A 136 -12.66 10.20 -11.03
CA GLU A 136 -13.63 9.12 -11.23
C GLU A 136 -15.06 9.61 -10.96
N LEU A 137 -15.29 10.22 -9.79
CA LEU A 137 -16.61 10.71 -9.37
C LEU A 137 -17.07 11.95 -10.14
N ALA A 138 -16.16 12.87 -10.45
CA ALA A 138 -16.50 14.13 -11.09
C ALA A 138 -16.67 14.01 -12.61
N GLU A 139 -15.90 13.13 -13.26
CA GLU A 139 -15.84 13.06 -14.72
C GLU A 139 -16.23 11.69 -15.26
N ARG A 140 -15.58 10.60 -14.82
CA ARG A 140 -15.77 9.28 -15.45
C ARG A 140 -17.17 8.72 -15.25
N LEU A 141 -17.65 8.65 -14.00
CA LEU A 141 -18.97 8.06 -13.72
C LEU A 141 -20.10 8.89 -14.37
N PRO A 142 -20.13 10.24 -14.24
CA PRO A 142 -21.13 11.05 -14.94
C PRO A 142 -21.09 10.88 -16.47
N ALA A 143 -19.90 10.83 -17.07
CA ALA A 143 -19.76 10.64 -18.52
C ALA A 143 -20.26 9.25 -18.97
N GLN A 144 -20.01 8.21 -18.17
CA GLN A 144 -20.53 6.87 -18.45
C GLN A 144 -22.06 6.83 -18.37
N MET A 145 -22.65 7.50 -17.38
CA MET A 145 -24.12 7.62 -17.29
C MET A 145 -24.71 8.39 -18.47
N ASP A 146 -24.04 9.46 -18.94
CA ASP A 146 -24.47 10.20 -20.13
C ASP A 146 -24.41 9.34 -21.38
N ALA A 147 -23.33 8.57 -21.56
CA ALA A 147 -23.19 7.66 -22.68
C ALA A 147 -24.28 6.58 -22.68
N LEU A 148 -24.55 5.95 -21.53
CA LEU A 148 -25.63 4.96 -21.40
C LEU A 148 -27.01 5.57 -21.66
N TYR A 149 -27.27 6.75 -21.11
CA TYR A 149 -28.51 7.47 -21.37
C TYR A 149 -28.69 7.75 -22.87
N GLN A 150 -27.64 8.23 -23.53
CA GLN A 150 -27.70 8.54 -24.96
C GLN A 150 -28.00 7.29 -25.79
N THR A 151 -27.34 6.17 -25.49
CA THR A 151 -27.65 4.88 -26.12
C THR A 151 -29.10 4.48 -25.89
N ILE A 152 -29.60 4.53 -24.65
CA ILE A 152 -31.01 4.20 -24.35
C ILE A 152 -31.97 5.11 -25.11
N PHE A 153 -31.68 6.41 -25.17
CA PHE A 153 -32.50 7.41 -25.85
C PHE A 153 -32.58 7.17 -27.37
N GLU A 154 -31.48 6.73 -27.98
CA GLU A 154 -31.42 6.41 -29.43
C GLU A 154 -32.10 5.08 -29.75
N GLU A 155 -32.02 4.10 -28.86
CA GLU A 155 -32.48 2.73 -29.11
C GLU A 155 -33.97 2.53 -28.76
N THR A 156 -34.47 3.21 -27.73
CA THR A 156 -35.84 3.02 -27.23
C THR A 156 -36.92 3.47 -28.22
N LYS A 157 -38.04 2.75 -28.21
CA LYS A 157 -39.29 3.09 -28.91
C LYS A 157 -40.38 3.54 -27.94
N VAL A 158 -40.13 3.51 -26.64
CA VAL A 158 -41.10 3.84 -25.59
C VAL A 158 -40.63 5.01 -24.73
N GLN A 159 -41.54 5.95 -24.47
CA GLN A 159 -41.27 7.15 -23.66
C GLN A 159 -40.93 6.80 -22.20
N GLN A 160 -41.51 5.71 -21.67
CA GLN A 160 -41.25 5.25 -20.31
C GLN A 160 -39.76 5.00 -20.06
N ALA A 161 -39.06 4.34 -20.99
CA ALA A 161 -37.64 4.05 -20.84
C ALA A 161 -36.79 5.34 -20.81
N VAL A 162 -37.17 6.36 -21.57
CA VAL A 162 -36.47 7.67 -21.56
C VAL A 162 -36.60 8.32 -20.18
N VAL A 163 -37.82 8.34 -19.62
CA VAL A 163 -38.08 8.94 -18.31
C VAL A 163 -37.33 8.20 -17.21
N GLU A 164 -37.33 6.87 -17.25
CA GLU A 164 -36.61 6.04 -16.30
C GLU A 164 -35.09 6.24 -16.39
N ALA A 165 -34.53 6.20 -17.59
CA ALA A 165 -33.10 6.43 -17.83
C ALA A 165 -32.66 7.83 -17.40
N GLN A 166 -33.47 8.86 -17.68
CA GLN A 166 -33.19 10.22 -17.25
C GLN A 166 -33.13 10.32 -15.73
N SER A 167 -34.12 9.73 -15.03
CA SER A 167 -34.17 9.70 -13.57
C SER A 167 -32.97 8.98 -12.96
N LEU A 168 -32.57 7.83 -13.52
CA LEU A 168 -31.40 7.08 -13.07
C LEU A 168 -30.11 7.88 -13.25
N ARG A 169 -29.94 8.52 -14.42
CA ARG A 169 -28.79 9.37 -14.72
C ARG A 169 -28.68 10.55 -13.77
N GLU A 170 -29.78 11.28 -13.55
CA GLU A 170 -29.78 12.46 -12.68
C GLU A 170 -29.50 12.10 -11.22
N ARG A 171 -30.13 11.04 -10.71
CA ARG A 171 -29.85 10.52 -9.35
C ARG A 171 -28.42 10.03 -9.21
N GLY A 172 -27.92 9.27 -10.19
CA GLY A 172 -26.53 8.77 -10.18
C GLY A 172 -25.50 9.90 -10.16
N LYS A 173 -25.72 10.96 -10.95
CA LYS A 173 -24.85 12.15 -10.95
C LYS A 173 -24.89 12.91 -9.62
N ALA A 174 -26.06 13.04 -9.01
CA ALA A 174 -26.18 13.64 -7.68
C ALA A 174 -25.37 12.83 -6.64
N LEU A 175 -25.54 11.50 -6.61
CA LEU A 175 -24.79 10.60 -5.72
C LEU A 175 -23.28 10.70 -5.96
N ALA A 176 -22.82 10.78 -7.21
CA ALA A 176 -21.42 10.98 -7.53
C ALA A 176 -20.88 12.31 -6.98
N SER A 177 -21.65 13.39 -7.09
CA SER A 177 -21.28 14.71 -6.56
C SER A 177 -21.21 14.76 -5.03
N GLU A 178 -22.00 13.92 -4.35
CA GLU A 178 -21.98 13.73 -2.90
C GLU A 178 -20.83 12.83 -2.42
N GLY A 179 -20.05 12.25 -3.34
CA GLY A 179 -19.00 11.29 -3.04
C GLY A 179 -19.49 9.86 -2.79
N ASN A 180 -20.78 9.58 -3.01
CA ASN A 180 -21.34 8.24 -2.91
C ASN A 180 -21.04 7.43 -4.17
N ARG A 181 -19.85 6.83 -4.21
CA ARG A 181 -19.39 6.00 -5.32
C ARG A 181 -20.27 4.78 -5.55
N GLU A 182 -20.71 4.11 -4.49
CA GLU A 182 -21.52 2.89 -4.59
C GLU A 182 -22.87 3.18 -5.24
N GLY A 183 -23.55 4.25 -4.80
CA GLY A 183 -24.82 4.69 -5.39
C GLY A 183 -24.67 5.13 -6.86
N ALA A 184 -23.55 5.77 -7.21
CA ALA A 184 -23.26 6.12 -8.60
C ALA A 184 -23.03 4.86 -9.48
N LEU A 185 -22.37 3.83 -8.95
CA LEU A 185 -22.18 2.56 -9.66
C LEU A 185 -23.49 1.78 -9.82
N ASP A 186 -24.35 1.72 -8.79
CA ASP A 186 -25.69 1.13 -8.88
C ASP A 186 -26.54 1.82 -9.96
N ALA A 187 -26.46 3.15 -10.09
CA ALA A 187 -27.16 3.86 -11.16
C ALA A 187 -26.67 3.45 -12.56
N ILE A 188 -25.35 3.23 -12.74
CA ILE A 188 -24.77 2.73 -13.99
C ILE A 188 -25.24 1.29 -14.28
N GLU A 189 -25.29 0.44 -13.25
CA GLU A 189 -25.79 -0.93 -13.36
C GLU A 189 -27.26 -0.96 -13.80
N ARG A 190 -28.11 -0.14 -13.19
CA ARG A 190 -29.53 -0.02 -13.57
C ARG A 190 -29.72 0.52 -14.98
N LEU A 191 -28.95 1.52 -15.39
CA LEU A 191 -28.94 2.01 -16.78
C LEU A 191 -28.52 0.91 -17.76
N THR A 192 -27.50 0.14 -17.38
CA THR A 192 -27.01 -1.00 -18.18
C THR A 192 -28.10 -2.06 -18.32
N ALA A 193 -28.74 -2.45 -17.22
CA ALA A 193 -29.85 -3.41 -17.22
C ALA A 193 -31.05 -2.91 -18.06
N LEU A 194 -31.38 -1.62 -18.00
CA LEU A 194 -32.44 -1.02 -18.81
C LEU A 194 -32.11 -1.09 -20.31
N ARG A 195 -30.88 -0.74 -20.70
CA ARG A 195 -30.40 -0.87 -22.08
C ARG A 195 -30.46 -2.34 -22.54
N ASP A 196 -29.98 -3.26 -21.71
CA ASP A 196 -29.94 -4.67 -22.07
C ASP A 196 -31.36 -5.26 -22.18
N LYS A 197 -32.30 -4.81 -21.33
CA LYS A 197 -33.73 -5.14 -21.42
C LYS A 197 -34.35 -4.62 -22.73
N LEU A 198 -33.96 -3.44 -23.22
CA LEU A 198 -34.42 -2.89 -24.51
C LEU A 198 -33.87 -3.64 -25.72
N ARG A 199 -32.63 -4.14 -25.62
CA ARG A 199 -31.97 -4.90 -26.69
C ARG A 199 -32.42 -6.35 -26.77
N GLN A 200 -33.05 -6.85 -25.70
CA GLN A 200 -33.47 -8.23 -25.61
C GLN A 200 -34.66 -8.51 -26.54
N GLU A 201 -34.50 -9.50 -27.41
CA GLU A 201 -35.55 -9.96 -28.33
C GLU A 201 -35.87 -11.42 -28.07
N TYR A 202 -37.16 -11.73 -27.98
CA TYR A 202 -37.65 -13.10 -27.82
C TYR A 202 -39.11 -13.22 -28.23
N THR A 203 -39.52 -14.45 -28.52
CA THR A 203 -40.92 -14.82 -28.73
C THR A 203 -41.40 -15.62 -27.53
N LEU A 204 -42.57 -15.26 -26.99
CA LEU A 204 -43.26 -16.03 -25.97
C LEU A 204 -44.07 -17.13 -26.64
N ARG A 205 -43.79 -18.38 -26.28
CA ARG A 205 -44.46 -19.55 -26.83
C ARG A 205 -45.09 -20.40 -25.75
N ILE A 206 -46.23 -21.01 -26.07
CA ILE A 206 -46.88 -21.99 -25.21
C ILE A 206 -46.00 -23.23 -25.13
N VAL A 207 -45.72 -23.69 -23.92
CA VAL A 207 -44.95 -24.91 -23.69
C VAL A 207 -45.79 -26.10 -24.15
N ASN A 208 -45.28 -26.87 -25.11
CA ASN A 208 -45.94 -28.07 -25.63
C ASN A 208 -45.03 -29.29 -25.55
N ARG A 209 -44.97 -29.93 -24.38
CA ARG A 209 -44.19 -31.16 -24.15
C ARG A 209 -44.89 -32.10 -23.15
N PRO A 210 -44.65 -33.42 -23.21
CA PRO A 210 -45.43 -34.40 -22.44
C PRO A 210 -45.31 -34.28 -20.91
N ASP A 211 -44.20 -33.71 -20.45
CA ASP A 211 -43.81 -33.56 -19.04
C ASP A 211 -44.30 -32.24 -18.42
N VAL A 212 -44.84 -31.32 -19.21
CA VAL A 212 -45.28 -29.99 -18.74
C VAL A 212 -46.68 -29.67 -19.23
N GLN A 213 -47.55 -29.26 -18.31
CA GLN A 213 -48.89 -28.78 -18.66
C GLN A 213 -48.79 -27.46 -19.44
N SER A 214 -49.56 -27.31 -20.52
CA SER A 214 -49.59 -26.09 -21.33
C SER A 214 -50.45 -24.98 -20.72
N GLY A 215 -51.25 -25.31 -19.71
CA GLY A 215 -52.09 -24.36 -18.99
C GLY A 215 -52.78 -25.05 -17.82
N PHE A 216 -53.15 -24.26 -16.83
CA PHE A 216 -53.85 -24.69 -15.62
C PHE A 216 -54.76 -23.58 -15.11
N TRP A 217 -55.60 -23.90 -14.15
CA TRP A 217 -56.43 -22.94 -13.45
C TRP A 217 -56.33 -23.18 -11.95
N THR A 218 -56.40 -22.12 -11.16
CA THR A 218 -56.33 -22.17 -9.70
C THR A 218 -57.25 -21.11 -9.08
N PHE A 219 -57.53 -21.26 -7.78
CA PHE A 219 -58.26 -20.28 -6.99
C PHE A 219 -57.26 -19.46 -6.18
N PRO A 220 -57.28 -18.11 -6.26
CA PRO A 220 -56.41 -17.29 -5.44
C PRO A 220 -56.69 -17.51 -3.95
N GLU A 221 -55.64 -17.53 -3.12
CA GLU A 221 -55.76 -17.73 -1.67
C GLU A 221 -56.62 -16.63 -0.99
N VAL A 222 -56.56 -15.41 -1.52
CA VAL A 222 -57.25 -14.24 -0.96
C VAL A 222 -58.71 -14.17 -1.40
N ASN A 223 -59.03 -14.64 -2.61
CA ASN A 223 -60.38 -14.63 -3.16
C ASN A 223 -60.69 -15.98 -3.80
N THR A 224 -61.11 -16.92 -2.96
CA THR A 224 -61.39 -18.31 -3.37
C THR A 224 -62.60 -18.43 -4.29
N ASP A 225 -63.43 -17.38 -4.43
CA ASP A 225 -64.58 -17.36 -5.32
C ASP A 225 -64.21 -17.02 -6.77
N ALA A 226 -62.97 -16.57 -7.02
CA ALA A 226 -62.46 -16.29 -8.36
C ALA A 226 -61.66 -17.47 -8.92
N THR A 227 -61.80 -17.73 -10.22
CA THR A 227 -60.93 -18.69 -10.94
C THR A 227 -59.93 -17.92 -11.79
N ASN A 228 -58.65 -18.17 -11.58
CA ASN A 228 -57.58 -17.65 -12.41
C ASN A 228 -57.15 -18.71 -13.42
N TYR A 229 -57.00 -18.30 -14.68
CA TYR A 229 -56.56 -19.15 -15.77
C TYR A 229 -55.16 -18.74 -16.23
N TYR A 230 -54.29 -19.74 -16.39
CA TYR A 230 -52.90 -19.56 -16.78
C TYR A 230 -52.55 -20.41 -17.99
N ILE A 231 -51.75 -19.84 -18.89
CA ILE A 231 -51.08 -20.56 -19.97
C ILE A 231 -49.59 -20.61 -19.65
N VAL A 232 -49.00 -21.79 -19.70
CA VAL A 232 -47.58 -21.99 -19.41
C VAL A 232 -46.78 -21.60 -20.65
N VAL A 233 -45.93 -20.58 -20.50
CA VAL A 233 -45.15 -20.02 -21.59
C VAL A 233 -43.65 -20.11 -21.31
N GLU A 234 -42.87 -20.07 -22.38
CA GLU A 234 -41.41 -19.96 -22.37
C GLU A 234 -40.96 -18.87 -23.35
N ALA A 235 -39.84 -18.21 -23.06
CA ALA A 235 -39.22 -17.23 -23.95
C ALA A 235 -38.15 -17.90 -24.82
N ILE A 236 -38.27 -17.74 -26.14
CA ILE A 236 -37.33 -18.26 -27.14
C ILE A 236 -36.66 -17.10 -27.87
N ASN A 237 -35.33 -17.06 -27.90
CA ASN A 237 -34.58 -16.04 -28.63
C ASN A 237 -34.56 -16.29 -30.16
N ALA A 238 -33.90 -15.42 -30.93
CA ALA A 238 -33.78 -15.56 -32.37
C ALA A 238 -33.00 -16.82 -32.82
N ASP A 239 -32.10 -17.33 -31.98
CA ASP A 239 -31.30 -18.52 -32.25
C ASP A 239 -32.07 -19.84 -31.96
N GLY A 240 -33.24 -19.74 -31.32
CA GLY A 240 -34.07 -20.87 -30.91
C GLY A 240 -33.78 -21.38 -29.49
N ASP A 241 -32.92 -20.70 -28.74
CA ASP A 241 -32.59 -21.04 -27.36
C ASP A 241 -33.63 -20.51 -26.36
N LYS A 242 -33.84 -21.28 -25.30
CA LYS A 242 -34.71 -20.90 -24.19
C LYS A 242 -34.03 -19.87 -23.29
N LEU A 243 -34.76 -18.83 -22.91
CA LEU A 243 -34.29 -17.79 -22.01
C LEU A 243 -34.88 -17.97 -20.62
N SER A 244 -34.04 -17.78 -19.59
CA SER A 244 -34.51 -17.59 -18.23
C SER A 244 -34.72 -16.10 -17.96
N LEU A 245 -35.94 -15.73 -17.56
CA LEU A 245 -36.33 -14.33 -17.36
C LEU A 245 -36.71 -14.07 -15.89
N PRO A 246 -36.44 -12.87 -15.37
CA PRO A 246 -36.97 -12.46 -14.07
C PRO A 246 -38.47 -12.18 -14.18
N ILE A 247 -39.28 -13.03 -13.55
CA ILE A 247 -40.75 -12.95 -13.54
C ILE A 247 -41.23 -12.68 -12.12
N GLU A 248 -42.04 -11.63 -11.94
CA GLU A 248 -42.71 -11.35 -10.67
C GLU A 248 -43.92 -12.28 -10.51
N ASN A 249 -43.96 -13.02 -9.39
CA ASN A 249 -45.08 -13.88 -9.06
C ASN A 249 -46.19 -13.09 -8.38
N GLU A 250 -47.38 -13.06 -8.96
CA GLU A 250 -48.51 -12.26 -8.47
C GLU A 250 -49.07 -12.75 -7.12
N GLU A 251 -48.79 -13.99 -6.71
CA GLU A 251 -49.28 -14.55 -5.45
C GLU A 251 -48.44 -14.10 -4.25
N ASN A 252 -47.13 -13.91 -4.44
CA ASN A 252 -46.19 -13.60 -3.35
C ASN A 252 -45.38 -12.29 -3.54
N GLY A 253 -45.47 -11.66 -4.71
CA GLY A 253 -44.75 -10.43 -5.07
C GLY A 253 -43.23 -10.59 -5.23
N GLN A 254 -42.71 -11.82 -5.31
CA GLN A 254 -41.29 -12.09 -5.47
C GLN A 254 -40.93 -12.28 -6.94
N THR A 255 -39.79 -11.72 -7.35
CA THR A 255 -39.23 -11.94 -8.68
C THR A 255 -38.33 -13.17 -8.67
N GLU A 256 -38.66 -14.17 -9.50
CA GLU A 256 -37.86 -15.39 -9.67
C GLU A 256 -37.35 -15.49 -11.11
N VAL A 257 -36.12 -15.98 -11.28
CA VAL A 257 -35.55 -16.24 -12.61
C VAL A 257 -35.93 -17.65 -13.03
N VAL A 258 -36.83 -17.75 -14.01
CA VAL A 258 -37.42 -19.03 -14.46
C VAL A 258 -37.37 -19.15 -15.98
N ASP A 259 -37.30 -20.39 -16.48
CA ASP A 259 -37.35 -20.72 -17.91
C ASP A 259 -38.80 -20.90 -18.43
N ILE A 260 -39.73 -21.23 -17.54
CA ILE A 260 -41.16 -21.32 -17.80
C ILE A 260 -41.97 -20.64 -16.70
N TRP A 261 -43.11 -20.06 -17.05
CA TRP A 261 -44.04 -19.46 -16.09
C TRP A 261 -45.49 -19.53 -16.59
N GLY A 262 -46.44 -19.45 -15.66
CA GLY A 262 -47.85 -19.31 -15.99
C GLY A 262 -48.19 -17.85 -16.26
N LEU A 263 -48.65 -17.53 -17.47
CA LEU A 263 -49.14 -16.22 -17.86
C LEU A 263 -50.66 -16.14 -17.69
N ARG A 264 -51.14 -15.14 -16.95
CA ARG A 264 -52.57 -14.99 -16.65
C ARG A 264 -53.33 -14.49 -17.87
N VAL A 265 -54.36 -15.26 -18.25
CA VAL A 265 -55.21 -14.98 -19.41
C VAL A 265 -56.68 -15.00 -19.04
N PRO A 266 -57.56 -14.36 -19.84
CA PRO A 266 -59.00 -14.56 -19.73
C PRO A 266 -59.40 -16.02 -20.00
N GLU A 267 -60.51 -16.46 -19.41
CA GLU A 267 -61.04 -17.82 -19.60
C GLU A 267 -61.23 -18.16 -21.09
N VAL A 268 -61.69 -17.21 -21.90
CA VAL A 268 -61.88 -17.42 -23.34
C VAL A 268 -60.59 -17.81 -24.07
N VAL A 269 -59.44 -17.23 -23.68
CA VAL A 269 -58.13 -17.56 -24.26
C VAL A 269 -57.69 -18.93 -23.78
N TYR A 270 -57.87 -19.23 -22.50
CA TYR A 270 -57.56 -20.55 -21.93
C TYR A 270 -58.34 -21.67 -22.63
N GLN A 271 -59.66 -21.50 -22.78
CA GLN A 271 -60.53 -22.47 -23.43
C GLN A 271 -60.19 -22.64 -24.91
N ALA A 272 -59.79 -21.56 -25.60
CA ALA A 272 -59.34 -21.64 -27.00
C ALA A 272 -58.08 -22.51 -27.14
N VAL A 273 -57.06 -22.28 -26.31
CA VAL A 273 -55.82 -23.08 -26.30
C VAL A 273 -56.11 -24.54 -25.91
N ALA A 274 -56.99 -24.76 -24.93
CA ALA A 274 -57.38 -26.09 -24.50
C ALA A 274 -58.21 -26.84 -25.56
N ALA A 275 -59.00 -26.13 -26.37
CA ALA A 275 -59.74 -26.71 -27.49
C ALA A 275 -58.78 -27.12 -28.62
N ASP A 276 -57.88 -26.21 -29.01
CA ASP A 276 -56.83 -26.43 -30.02
C ASP A 276 -56.03 -27.71 -29.70
N LYS A 277 -55.44 -27.77 -28.50
CA LYS A 277 -54.66 -28.94 -28.08
C LYS A 277 -55.45 -30.26 -28.00
N ARG A 278 -56.77 -30.20 -27.78
CA ARG A 278 -57.61 -31.40 -27.69
C ARG A 278 -58.01 -31.96 -29.05
N ASP A 279 -57.92 -31.17 -30.12
CA ASP A 279 -58.33 -31.58 -31.46
C ASP A 279 -57.38 -32.65 -32.02
N ASP A 280 -56.09 -32.34 -32.08
CA ASP A 280 -55.07 -33.23 -32.64
C ASP A 280 -53.78 -33.35 -31.79
N GLY A 281 -53.72 -32.67 -30.64
CA GLY A 281 -52.53 -32.64 -29.77
C GLY A 281 -51.48 -31.61 -30.19
N ILE A 282 -51.69 -30.91 -31.30
CA ILE A 282 -50.82 -29.86 -31.80
C ILE A 282 -51.38 -28.51 -31.35
N LEU A 283 -50.50 -27.56 -31.05
CA LEU A 283 -50.89 -26.19 -30.77
C LEU A 283 -50.59 -25.34 -32.00
N GLU A 284 -51.64 -25.00 -32.75
CA GLU A 284 -51.54 -24.14 -33.93
C GLU A 284 -51.16 -22.72 -33.51
N MET A 285 -51.80 -22.21 -32.45
CA MET A 285 -51.55 -20.87 -31.91
C MET A 285 -50.49 -20.91 -30.79
N SER A 286 -49.29 -21.39 -31.12
CA SER A 286 -48.23 -21.55 -30.11
C SER A 286 -47.51 -20.24 -29.71
N GLU A 287 -47.65 -19.15 -30.46
CA GLU A 287 -47.06 -17.84 -30.14
C GLU A 287 -48.08 -16.98 -29.37
N ILE A 288 -47.69 -16.49 -28.18
CA ILE A 288 -48.53 -15.69 -27.29
C ILE A 288 -48.14 -14.20 -27.31
N GLY A 289 -46.90 -13.91 -27.65
CA GLY A 289 -46.41 -12.55 -27.79
C GLY A 289 -44.96 -12.50 -28.23
N ARG A 290 -44.49 -11.29 -28.51
CA ARG A 290 -43.13 -11.04 -28.98
C ARG A 290 -42.56 -9.79 -28.34
N LYS A 291 -41.35 -9.92 -27.81
CA LYS A 291 -40.53 -8.77 -27.42
C LYS A 291 -39.57 -8.44 -28.55
N THR A 292 -39.68 -7.21 -29.04
CA THR A 292 -38.86 -6.67 -30.12
C THR A 292 -37.90 -5.61 -29.58
N TYR A 293 -36.83 -5.38 -30.33
CA TYR A 293 -35.84 -4.37 -30.01
C TYR A 293 -36.44 -2.99 -29.75
N GLY A 294 -35.99 -2.35 -28.67
CA GLY A 294 -36.38 -1.00 -28.27
C GLY A 294 -37.69 -0.92 -27.48
N PHE A 295 -38.35 -2.05 -27.20
CA PHE A 295 -39.52 -2.12 -26.32
C PHE A 295 -39.16 -2.78 -24.97
N LEU A 296 -39.79 -2.32 -23.88
CA LEU A 296 -39.55 -2.87 -22.55
C LEU A 296 -40.32 -4.17 -22.32
N GLU A 297 -41.55 -4.22 -22.81
CA GLU A 297 -42.48 -5.32 -22.60
C GLU A 297 -42.82 -5.99 -23.94
N PRO A 298 -43.14 -7.29 -23.94
CA PRO A 298 -43.62 -7.98 -25.13
C PRO A 298 -44.97 -7.44 -25.58
N GLU A 299 -45.17 -7.39 -26.90
CA GLU A 299 -46.50 -7.22 -27.50
C GLU A 299 -47.20 -8.58 -27.55
N TYR A 300 -48.40 -8.67 -26.99
CA TYR A 300 -49.16 -9.91 -26.94
C TYR A 300 -50.10 -10.04 -28.15
N VAL A 301 -50.14 -11.22 -28.76
CA VAL A 301 -51.07 -11.53 -29.87
C VAL A 301 -52.44 -12.01 -29.37
N VAL A 302 -52.55 -12.30 -28.08
CA VAL A 302 -53.80 -12.62 -27.37
C VAL A 302 -54.02 -11.65 -26.20
N PRO A 303 -55.27 -11.44 -25.77
CA PRO A 303 -55.53 -10.69 -24.55
C PRO A 303 -54.89 -11.37 -23.32
N VAL A 304 -54.16 -10.60 -22.53
CA VAL A 304 -53.56 -11.03 -21.25
C VAL A 304 -54.05 -10.15 -20.11
N LEU A 305 -54.03 -10.67 -18.89
CA LEU A 305 -54.47 -9.94 -17.68
C LEU A 305 -53.30 -9.35 -16.89
N GLY A 306 -52.07 -9.54 -17.35
CA GLY A 306 -50.86 -8.93 -16.78
C GLY A 306 -50.27 -9.61 -15.54
N GLY A 307 -50.94 -10.63 -14.98
CA GLY A 307 -50.42 -11.45 -13.89
C GLY A 307 -49.55 -12.62 -14.38
N ALA A 308 -48.62 -13.07 -13.54
CA ALA A 308 -47.82 -14.25 -13.78
C ALA A 308 -47.57 -15.05 -12.50
N VAL A 309 -47.37 -16.35 -12.62
CA VAL A 309 -46.98 -17.24 -11.52
C VAL A 309 -45.80 -18.11 -11.93
N THR A 310 -44.89 -18.34 -11.00
CA THR A 310 -43.61 -19.04 -11.23
C THR A 310 -43.64 -20.48 -10.73
N ARG A 311 -44.68 -20.87 -9.98
CA ARG A 311 -44.86 -22.19 -9.37
C ARG A 311 -46.35 -22.56 -9.36
N TRP A 312 -46.67 -23.83 -9.61
CA TRP A 312 -48.02 -24.39 -9.62
C TRP A 312 -48.00 -25.91 -9.36
#